data_AF-A0A233S197-F1
#
_entry.id   AF-A0A233S197-F1
#
_cell.length_a   1.000
_cell.length_b   1.000
_cell.length_c   1.000
_cell.angle_alpha   90.00
_cell.angle_beta   90.00
_cell.angle_gamma   90.00
#
_symmetry.space_group_name_H-M   'P 1'
#
loop_
_entity.id
_entity.type
_entity.pdbx_description
1 polymer ?
#
loop_
_entity_poly.entity_id
_entity_poly.type
_entity_poly.pdbx_seq_one_letter_code
_entity_poly.pdbx_strand_id
1 'polypeptide(L)'
;MAVANAEVDVLIVGGGPVGLTARALLERWGVRVLLVEKHAELSPFPRSRLVNVRSMEIYRQLGLADRIAANAFAPEYARVRFRDTLHDRDFATAAMVGVNAPVPESPVIGVVTSQDRLEPTLLAAADAEVRFGVELVDLAEEAESVTALLADHRRGAETRVRARYVLAADGASSTVRPLLGIGTEGPGALGGFTTVVFDADLNRWCADQPAGIYFTPHGSFAPLYPEGGWAWFGATPEDTADADWPDVVSRALGPGADVRAEVLRVQHWVMNAFVAERFLRGRILLAGDAAHALPIIGGLGMNTGLADVHNLCWKLAGVLHGWAEPSLLRSYETERHPVALRTLRQAVANTQLMVQVLTRRRDQLQSGEPASAEFELPWSERFFAQLGLVLGVTYDSAAVLTGDGTPPPPPDGGTEYVPAAEPGHRMPHFWLTPDRSTLDVFGEWFTLLTPDPSRWAQHTDAHRPLRIEPLPTEHADLCGIHPHGALLIRPDGHIGARWHDRPSSDGTLHHALTAITRG
;
A
#
# COMPACT_ATOMS: atom_id res chain seq x y z
N MET A 1 -4.68 41.06 -6.43
CA MET A 1 -4.23 39.66 -6.44
C MET A 1 -4.65 39.05 -7.76
N ALA A 2 -3.70 38.71 -8.63
CA ALA A 2 -4.01 38.02 -9.87
C ALA A 2 -4.35 36.57 -9.52
N VAL A 3 -5.64 36.24 -9.49
CA VAL A 3 -6.11 34.88 -9.27
C VAL A 3 -5.88 34.10 -10.56
N ALA A 4 -4.80 33.32 -10.61
CA ALA A 4 -4.66 32.30 -11.64
C ALA A 4 -5.64 31.17 -11.29
N ASN A 5 -6.85 31.23 -11.84
CA ASN A 5 -7.84 30.15 -11.74
C ASN A 5 -7.34 28.97 -12.60
N ALA A 6 -6.56 28.08 -12.01
CA ALA A 6 -6.29 26.78 -12.63
C ALA A 6 -7.51 25.87 -12.40
N GLU A 7 -8.05 25.32 -13.48
CA GLU A 7 -9.10 24.29 -13.44
C GLU A 7 -8.50 22.93 -13.74
N VAL A 8 -8.65 22.01 -12.79
CA VAL A 8 -8.16 20.63 -12.91
C VAL A 8 -9.31 19.65 -12.66
N ASP A 9 -9.17 18.43 -13.15
CA ASP A 9 -10.18 17.41 -12.89
C ASP A 9 -9.97 16.82 -11.48
N VAL A 10 -8.72 16.56 -11.10
CA VAL A 10 -8.36 16.09 -9.76
C VAL A 10 -7.20 16.88 -9.19
N LEU A 11 -7.39 17.43 -7.98
CA LEU A 11 -6.31 17.94 -7.15
C LEU A 11 -5.86 16.84 -6.18
N ILE A 12 -4.60 16.45 -6.24
CA ILE A 12 -3.99 15.52 -5.29
C ILE A 12 -3.20 16.33 -4.26
N VAL A 13 -3.48 16.10 -2.98
CA VAL A 13 -2.80 16.77 -1.86
C VAL A 13 -1.87 15.77 -1.19
N GLY A 14 -0.55 15.98 -1.30
CA GLY A 14 0.49 15.10 -0.78
C GLY A 14 1.26 14.36 -1.87
N GLY A 15 2.57 14.54 -1.88
CA GLY A 15 3.55 13.98 -2.83
C GLY A 15 4.28 12.74 -2.33
N GLY A 16 3.70 12.00 -1.38
CA GLY A 16 4.21 10.69 -0.96
C GLY A 16 3.88 9.57 -1.96
N PRO A 17 4.26 8.30 -1.67
CA PRO A 17 4.07 7.17 -2.58
C PRO A 17 2.63 6.98 -3.05
N VAL A 18 1.65 7.22 -2.17
CA VAL A 18 0.22 7.11 -2.48
C VAL A 18 -0.22 8.18 -3.49
N GLY A 19 0.12 9.45 -3.24
CA GLY A 19 -0.22 10.56 -4.13
C GLY A 19 0.50 10.47 -5.49
N LEU A 20 1.79 10.12 -5.49
CA LEU A 20 2.56 9.93 -6.73
C LEU A 20 2.03 8.75 -7.56
N THR A 21 1.61 7.66 -6.91
CA THR A 21 1.00 6.51 -7.60
C THR A 21 -0.37 6.87 -8.15
N ALA A 22 -1.21 7.59 -7.39
CA ALA A 22 -2.50 8.08 -7.87
C ALA A 22 -2.35 9.00 -9.10
N ARG A 23 -1.35 9.88 -9.08
CA ARG A 23 -1.01 10.74 -10.22
C ARG A 23 -0.69 9.93 -11.47
N ALA A 24 0.18 8.92 -11.35
CA ALA A 24 0.54 8.05 -12.46
C ALA A 24 -0.64 7.22 -12.98
N LEU A 25 -1.49 6.71 -12.08
CA LEU A 25 -2.70 5.97 -12.45
C LEU A 25 -3.69 6.86 -13.21
N LEU A 26 -4.03 8.04 -12.67
CA LEU A 26 -5.01 8.95 -13.28
C LEU A 26 -4.56 9.49 -14.65
N GLU A 27 -3.26 9.77 -14.81
CA GLU A 27 -2.73 10.25 -16.09
C GLU A 27 -2.88 9.22 -17.23
N ARG A 28 -2.83 7.92 -16.93
CA ARG A 28 -3.09 6.86 -17.94
C ARG A 28 -4.49 6.92 -18.54
N TRP A 29 -5.47 7.42 -17.79
CA TRP A 29 -6.80 7.70 -18.30
C TRP A 29 -6.94 9.10 -18.90
N GLY A 30 -5.86 9.88 -19.02
CA GLY A 30 -5.91 11.25 -19.53
C GLY A 30 -6.64 12.24 -18.63
N VAL A 31 -6.74 11.95 -17.32
CA VAL A 31 -7.33 12.87 -16.33
C VAL A 31 -6.38 14.03 -16.09
N ARG A 32 -6.88 15.28 -16.09
CA ARG A 32 -6.04 16.45 -15.79
C ARG A 32 -5.80 16.56 -14.29
N VAL A 33 -4.58 16.23 -13.87
CA VAL A 33 -4.17 16.19 -12.47
C VAL A 33 -3.23 17.34 -12.14
N LEU A 34 -3.41 17.94 -10.96
CA LEU A 34 -2.41 18.73 -10.27
C LEU A 34 -2.11 18.07 -8.93
N LEU A 35 -0.84 17.80 -8.64
CA LEU A 35 -0.39 17.39 -7.32
C LEU A 35 0.29 18.55 -6.60
N VAL A 36 -0.06 18.76 -5.33
CA VAL A 36 0.61 19.74 -4.45
C VAL A 36 1.29 19.02 -3.29
N GLU A 37 2.50 19.45 -2.97
CA GLU A 37 3.31 18.94 -1.87
C GLU A 37 3.87 20.13 -1.07
N LYS A 38 3.62 20.14 0.24
CA LYS A 38 4.02 21.24 1.13
C LYS A 38 5.54 21.33 1.29
N HIS A 39 6.24 20.20 1.22
CA HIS A 39 7.69 20.15 1.28
C HIS A 39 8.31 20.64 -0.04
N ALA A 40 9.47 21.27 0.05
CA ALA A 40 10.17 21.83 -1.10
C ALA A 40 10.76 20.75 -2.04
N GLU A 41 10.89 19.53 -1.56
CA GLU A 41 11.47 18.40 -2.27
C GLU A 41 10.93 17.08 -1.69
N LEU A 42 11.20 15.97 -2.37
CA LEU A 42 10.89 14.64 -1.85
C LEU A 42 11.59 14.40 -0.51
N SER A 43 10.98 13.59 0.35
CA SER A 43 11.55 13.36 1.67
C SER A 43 12.86 12.59 1.54
N PRO A 44 13.98 13.10 2.07
CA PRO A 44 15.22 12.35 2.00
C PRO A 44 15.22 11.21 3.04
N PHE A 45 14.25 11.14 3.95
CA PHE A 45 14.22 10.19 5.06
C PHE A 45 13.71 8.81 4.62
N PRO A 46 14.47 7.72 4.89
CA PRO A 46 14.09 6.37 4.50
C PRO A 46 12.99 5.84 5.43
N ARG A 47 11.74 6.19 5.12
CA ARG A 47 10.53 5.82 5.87
C ARG A 47 10.11 4.37 5.60
N SER A 48 8.99 4.13 4.91
CA SER A 48 8.55 2.76 4.59
C SER A 48 9.61 2.03 3.77
N ARG A 49 9.81 0.73 4.04
CA ARG A 49 10.86 -0.08 3.40
C ARG A 49 10.38 -1.34 2.69
N LEU A 50 9.13 -1.75 2.92
CA LEU A 50 8.58 -2.97 2.36
C LEU A 50 7.59 -2.62 1.26
N VAL A 51 7.90 -2.98 0.02
CA VAL A 51 6.94 -2.96 -1.10
C VAL A 51 6.48 -4.40 -1.29
N ASN A 52 5.27 -4.72 -0.84
CA ASN A 52 4.77 -6.09 -0.88
C ASN A 52 4.40 -6.54 -2.30
N VAL A 53 4.07 -7.83 -2.44
CA VAL A 53 3.70 -8.45 -3.73
C VAL A 53 2.57 -7.69 -4.42
N ARG A 54 1.51 -7.30 -3.70
CA ARG A 54 0.38 -6.58 -4.29
C ARG A 54 0.77 -5.21 -4.83
N SER A 55 1.62 -4.48 -4.13
CA SER A 55 2.15 -3.20 -4.62
C SER A 55 3.05 -3.38 -5.84
N MET A 56 3.86 -4.44 -5.88
CA MET A 56 4.65 -4.76 -7.07
C MET A 56 3.80 -5.15 -8.27
N GLU A 57 2.62 -5.75 -8.08
CA GLU A 57 1.65 -5.96 -9.17
C GLU A 57 1.14 -4.64 -9.75
N ILE A 58 0.81 -3.67 -8.88
CA ILE A 58 0.38 -2.32 -9.30
C ILE A 58 1.53 -1.63 -10.05
N TYR A 59 2.76 -1.73 -9.55
CA TYR A 59 3.92 -1.17 -10.23
C TYR A 59 4.28 -1.89 -11.52
N ARG A 60 4.01 -3.19 -11.64
CA ARG A 60 4.14 -3.91 -12.91
C ARG A 60 3.15 -3.38 -13.95
N GLN A 61 1.89 -3.12 -13.56
CA GLN A 61 0.90 -2.49 -14.43
C GLN A 61 1.29 -1.08 -14.88
N LEU A 62 2.08 -0.36 -14.08
CA LEU A 62 2.64 0.96 -14.40
C LEU A 62 3.99 0.87 -15.14
N GLY A 63 4.52 -0.33 -15.42
CA GLY A 63 5.83 -0.51 -16.06
C GLY A 63 7.02 -0.11 -15.18
N LEU A 64 6.84 -0.09 -13.85
CA LEU A 64 7.83 0.36 -12.87
C LEU A 64 8.50 -0.78 -12.09
N ALA A 65 7.92 -1.99 -12.10
CA ALA A 65 8.39 -3.10 -11.28
C ALA A 65 9.89 -3.41 -11.45
N ASP A 66 10.38 -3.52 -12.68
CA ASP A 66 11.79 -3.85 -12.95
C ASP A 66 12.74 -2.75 -12.45
N ARG A 67 12.37 -1.48 -12.65
CA ARG A 67 13.16 -0.33 -12.18
C ARG A 67 13.22 -0.26 -10.66
N ILE A 68 12.11 -0.58 -9.99
CA ILE A 68 12.05 -0.63 -8.52
C ILE A 68 12.90 -1.80 -8.01
N ALA A 69 12.76 -2.99 -8.60
CA ALA A 69 13.52 -4.18 -8.22
C ALA A 69 15.03 -4.02 -8.43
N ALA A 70 15.45 -3.34 -9.50
CA ALA A 70 16.86 -3.09 -9.78
C ALA A 70 17.57 -2.22 -8.73
N ASN A 71 16.81 -1.42 -7.96
CA ASN A 71 17.32 -0.55 -6.90
C ASN A 71 16.99 -1.08 -5.49
N ALA A 72 16.43 -2.29 -5.39
CA ALA A 72 16.06 -2.91 -4.12
C ALA A 72 17.20 -3.79 -3.58
N PHE A 73 17.07 -4.21 -2.32
CA PHE A 73 17.93 -5.25 -1.77
C PHE A 73 17.69 -6.61 -2.43
N ALA A 74 18.73 -7.44 -2.44
CA ALA A 74 18.61 -8.84 -2.86
C ALA A 74 17.59 -9.61 -1.97
N PRO A 75 16.91 -10.65 -2.50
CA PRO A 75 15.87 -11.39 -1.78
C PRO A 75 16.31 -11.98 -0.43
N GLU A 76 17.60 -12.26 -0.23
CA GLU A 76 18.17 -12.70 1.06
C GLU A 76 17.98 -11.70 2.21
N TYR A 77 17.82 -10.41 1.91
CA TYR A 77 17.47 -9.37 2.89
C TYR A 77 15.99 -9.39 3.27
N ALA A 78 15.12 -10.15 2.60
CA ALA A 78 13.71 -10.25 2.96
C ALA A 78 13.49 -11.19 4.15
N ARG A 79 14.23 -10.96 5.23
CA ARG A 79 14.17 -11.70 6.49
C ARG A 79 14.09 -10.74 7.66
N VAL A 80 13.46 -11.21 8.72
CA VAL A 80 13.45 -10.59 10.04
C VAL A 80 14.27 -11.46 10.98
N ARG A 81 15.12 -10.83 11.78
CA ARG A 81 15.95 -11.52 12.77
C ARG A 81 15.75 -10.90 14.15
N PHE A 82 15.73 -11.75 15.17
CA PHE A 82 15.67 -11.33 16.56
C PHE A 82 16.96 -11.77 17.26
N ARG A 83 17.64 -10.80 17.90
CA ARG A 83 18.92 -11.00 18.58
C ARG A 83 18.92 -10.28 19.92
N ASP A 84 19.78 -10.72 20.84
CA ASP A 84 19.96 -10.05 22.13
C ASP A 84 20.71 -8.72 21.96
N THR A 85 21.80 -8.77 21.20
CA THR A 85 22.49 -7.60 20.65
C THR A 85 22.71 -7.79 19.15
N LEU A 86 23.14 -6.75 18.42
CA LEU A 86 23.32 -6.90 16.97
C LEU A 86 24.38 -7.95 16.60
N HIS A 87 25.34 -8.19 17.49
CA HIS A 87 26.48 -9.09 17.28
C HIS A 87 26.27 -10.51 17.81
N ASP A 88 25.15 -10.77 18.49
CA ASP A 88 24.78 -12.10 18.95
C ASP A 88 24.15 -12.96 17.85
N ARG A 89 24.03 -14.26 18.14
CA ARG A 89 23.29 -15.19 17.28
C ARG A 89 21.79 -14.89 17.33
N ASP A 90 21.13 -15.19 16.22
CA ASP A 90 19.67 -15.15 16.16
C ASP A 90 19.10 -16.14 17.18
N PHE A 91 18.25 -15.65 18.09
CA PHE A 91 17.38 -16.53 18.87
C PHE A 91 16.08 -16.83 18.11
N ALA A 92 15.77 -16.04 17.08
CA ALA A 92 14.69 -16.32 16.16
C ALA A 92 14.83 -15.60 14.82
N THR A 93 14.18 -16.14 13.80
CA THR A 93 14.14 -15.53 12.48
C THR A 93 12.94 -16.00 11.67
N ALA A 94 12.49 -15.15 10.74
CA ALA A 94 11.44 -15.47 9.80
C ALA A 94 11.70 -14.84 8.44
N ALA A 95 11.27 -15.53 7.38
CA ALA A 95 11.26 -14.98 6.03
C ALA A 95 9.99 -14.16 5.77
N MET A 96 10.11 -13.11 4.96
CA MET A 96 8.96 -12.32 4.49
C MET A 96 8.38 -13.02 3.25
N VAL A 97 7.24 -13.69 3.42
CA VAL A 97 6.59 -14.48 2.36
C VAL A 97 6.27 -13.61 1.15
N GLY A 98 6.62 -14.10 -0.06
CA GLY A 98 6.44 -13.37 -1.32
C GLY A 98 7.49 -12.29 -1.59
N VAL A 99 8.48 -12.12 -0.71
CA VAL A 99 9.57 -11.15 -0.85
C VAL A 99 10.92 -11.87 -0.88
N ASN A 100 11.09 -12.87 -0.01
CA ASN A 100 12.32 -13.69 0.05
C ASN A 100 12.44 -14.67 -1.11
N ALA A 101 11.32 -15.04 -1.71
CA ALA A 101 11.24 -15.97 -2.82
C ALA A 101 9.93 -15.74 -3.60
N PRO A 102 9.87 -16.13 -4.88
CA PRO A 102 8.64 -16.20 -5.64
C PRO A 102 7.56 -17.04 -4.96
N VAL A 103 6.32 -16.61 -5.14
CA VAL A 103 5.12 -17.34 -4.72
C VAL A 103 4.28 -17.66 -5.95
N PRO A 104 3.61 -18.83 -6.03
CA PRO A 104 2.85 -19.21 -7.22
C PRO A 104 1.62 -18.33 -7.46
N GLU A 105 1.19 -17.52 -6.47
CA GLU A 105 -0.01 -16.68 -6.56
C GLU A 105 0.23 -15.30 -7.20
N SER A 106 1.46 -14.97 -7.61
CA SER A 106 1.80 -13.70 -8.26
C SER A 106 2.95 -13.83 -9.27
N PRO A 107 2.93 -13.08 -10.38
CA PRO A 107 4.03 -13.06 -11.35
C PRO A 107 5.25 -12.27 -10.88
N VAL A 108 5.16 -11.60 -9.73
CA VAL A 108 6.21 -10.73 -9.18
C VAL A 108 6.47 -11.07 -7.73
N ILE A 109 7.65 -10.70 -7.26
CA ILE A 109 8.00 -10.71 -5.84
C ILE A 109 7.91 -9.31 -5.28
N GLY A 110 7.58 -9.19 -3.99
CA GLY A 110 7.79 -7.98 -3.24
C GLY A 110 9.29 -7.69 -3.06
N VAL A 111 9.61 -6.46 -2.67
CA VAL A 111 10.99 -6.02 -2.50
C VAL A 111 11.18 -5.22 -1.21
N VAL A 112 12.42 -5.23 -0.70
CA VAL A 112 12.86 -4.32 0.35
C VAL A 112 13.57 -3.14 -0.31
N THR A 113 12.99 -1.96 -0.24
CA THR A 113 13.57 -0.72 -0.78
C THR A 113 13.05 0.48 0.01
N SER A 114 13.89 1.48 0.24
CA SER A 114 13.52 2.64 1.05
C SER A 114 12.67 3.63 0.26
N GLN A 115 11.75 4.30 0.96
CA GLN A 115 10.83 5.26 0.36
C GLN A 115 11.52 6.39 -0.42
N ASP A 116 12.66 6.89 0.05
CA ASP A 116 13.46 7.93 -0.62
C ASP A 116 14.08 7.47 -1.96
N ARG A 117 14.22 6.14 -2.17
CA ARG A 117 14.62 5.55 -3.46
C ARG A 117 13.42 5.22 -4.35
N LEU A 118 12.27 4.92 -3.74
CA LEU A 118 11.02 4.65 -4.44
C LEU A 118 10.40 5.93 -5.02
N GLU A 119 10.30 7.00 -4.23
CA GLU A 119 9.60 8.24 -4.60
C GLU A 119 10.11 8.88 -5.92
N PRO A 120 11.43 8.96 -6.21
CA PRO A 120 11.91 9.47 -7.50
C PRO A 120 11.43 8.64 -8.69
N THR A 121 11.36 7.31 -8.55
CA THR A 121 10.83 6.41 -9.57
C THR A 121 9.34 6.65 -9.82
N LEU A 122 8.57 6.99 -8.78
CA LEU A 122 7.14 7.31 -8.91
C LEU A 122 6.91 8.73 -9.45
N LEU A 123 7.76 9.69 -9.07
CA LEU A 123 7.73 11.05 -9.59
C LEU A 123 8.03 11.09 -11.09
N ALA A 124 8.95 10.23 -11.57
CA ALA A 124 9.27 10.12 -12.99
C ALA A 124 8.27 9.25 -13.79
N ALA A 125 7.22 8.70 -13.16
CA ALA A 125 6.28 7.79 -13.82
C ALA A 125 5.15 8.50 -14.59
N ALA A 126 5.07 9.82 -14.48
CA ALA A 126 4.00 10.63 -15.05
C ALA A 126 4.48 12.07 -15.32
N ASP A 127 3.85 12.75 -16.26
CA ASP A 127 4.17 14.14 -16.67
C ASP A 127 3.26 15.18 -15.99
N ALA A 128 2.13 14.74 -15.43
CA ALA A 128 1.17 15.58 -14.72
C ALA A 128 1.84 16.47 -13.66
N GLU A 129 1.41 17.74 -13.60
CA GLU A 129 2.07 18.80 -12.85
C GLU A 129 2.19 18.48 -11.35
N VAL A 130 3.39 18.70 -10.80
CA VAL A 130 3.68 18.62 -9.36
C VAL A 130 4.21 19.97 -8.87
N ARG A 131 3.58 20.52 -7.83
CA ARG A 131 4.02 21.77 -7.18
C ARG A 131 4.54 21.48 -5.77
N PHE A 132 5.86 21.46 -5.64
CA PHE A 132 6.56 21.40 -4.36
C PHE A 132 6.59 22.77 -3.67
N GLY A 133 6.61 22.78 -2.33
CA GLY A 133 6.54 23.99 -1.51
C GLY A 133 5.15 24.62 -1.48
N VAL A 134 4.11 23.90 -1.91
CA VAL A 134 2.73 24.38 -1.99
C VAL A 134 1.85 23.57 -1.05
N GLU A 135 1.32 24.24 -0.04
CA GLU A 135 0.48 23.63 0.99
C GLU A 135 -1.00 23.93 0.74
N LEU A 136 -1.86 22.92 0.88
CA LEU A 136 -3.30 23.15 0.98
C LEU A 136 -3.63 23.69 2.37
N VAL A 137 -4.29 24.84 2.41
CA VAL A 137 -4.67 25.53 3.66
C VAL A 137 -6.15 25.38 3.96
N ASP A 138 -7.01 25.44 2.93
CA ASP A 138 -8.46 25.40 3.11
C ASP A 138 -9.18 24.78 1.89
N LEU A 139 -10.38 24.26 2.12
CA LEU A 139 -11.24 23.62 1.12
C LEU A 139 -12.68 24.08 1.28
N ALA A 140 -13.29 24.51 0.18
CA ALA A 140 -14.72 24.79 0.10
C ALA A 140 -15.35 23.94 -0.99
N GLU A 141 -16.25 23.04 -0.61
CA GLU A 141 -17.06 22.28 -1.56
C GLU A 141 -18.17 23.16 -2.16
N GLU A 142 -18.33 23.10 -3.47
CA GLU A 142 -19.39 23.71 -4.26
C GLU A 142 -20.20 22.62 -4.96
N ALA A 143 -21.29 22.98 -5.66
CA ALA A 143 -22.19 22.01 -6.30
C ALA A 143 -21.45 21.01 -7.23
N GLU A 144 -20.56 21.52 -8.09
CA GLU A 144 -19.88 20.74 -9.13
C GLU A 144 -18.36 20.66 -8.99
N SER A 145 -17.80 21.18 -7.89
CA SER A 145 -16.35 21.27 -7.71
C SER A 145 -15.97 21.53 -6.26
N VAL A 146 -14.67 21.51 -5.99
CA VAL A 146 -14.07 21.95 -4.75
C VAL A 146 -13.10 23.08 -5.07
N THR A 147 -13.23 24.19 -4.35
CA THR A 147 -12.28 25.31 -4.40
C THR A 147 -11.25 25.11 -3.29
N ALA A 148 -9.98 24.93 -3.68
CA ALA A 148 -8.85 24.74 -2.79
C ALA A 148 -8.03 26.03 -2.67
N LEU A 149 -7.73 26.42 -1.43
CA LEU A 149 -6.80 27.51 -1.13
C LEU A 149 -5.40 26.93 -0.89
N LEU A 150 -4.45 27.36 -1.70
CA LEU A 150 -3.07 26.89 -1.67
C LEU A 150 -2.13 28.02 -1.26
N ALA A 151 -1.26 27.78 -0.28
CA ALA A 151 -0.16 28.65 0.08
C ALA A 151 1.13 28.18 -0.61
N ASP A 152 1.68 29.02 -1.49
CA ASP A 152 3.02 28.84 -2.06
C ASP A 152 4.05 29.49 -1.15
N HIS A 153 4.72 28.66 -0.35
CA HIS A 153 5.71 29.10 0.65
C HIS A 153 6.96 29.69 0.01
N ARG A 154 7.26 29.35 -1.25
CA ARG A 154 8.42 29.89 -1.97
C ARG A 154 8.14 31.29 -2.51
N ARG A 155 6.90 31.53 -2.95
CA ARG A 155 6.49 32.82 -3.53
C ARG A 155 5.81 33.75 -2.53
N GLY A 156 5.47 33.27 -1.33
CA GLY A 156 4.70 34.02 -0.35
C GLY A 156 3.32 34.42 -0.87
N ALA A 157 2.72 33.57 -1.71
CA ALA A 157 1.49 33.86 -2.43
C ALA A 157 0.42 32.81 -2.15
N GLU A 158 -0.83 33.24 -2.01
CA GLU A 158 -1.98 32.36 -1.97
C GLU A 158 -2.61 32.26 -3.36
N THR A 159 -2.96 31.04 -3.76
CA THR A 159 -3.63 30.76 -5.03
C THR A 159 -4.89 29.92 -4.80
N ARG A 160 -5.88 30.09 -5.66
CA ARG A 160 -7.10 29.26 -5.63
C ARG A 160 -7.10 28.34 -6.83
N VAL A 161 -7.38 27.06 -6.58
CA VAL A 161 -7.54 26.03 -7.61
C VAL A 161 -8.95 25.48 -7.53
N ARG A 162 -9.62 25.37 -8.68
CA ARG A 162 -10.93 24.73 -8.79
C ARG A 162 -10.71 23.31 -9.31
N ALA A 163 -11.08 22.31 -8.53
CA ALA A 163 -10.96 20.91 -8.89
C ALA A 163 -12.34 20.24 -8.91
N ARG A 164 -12.59 19.28 -9.81
CA ARG A 164 -13.84 18.49 -9.75
C ARG A 164 -13.86 17.55 -8.55
N TYR A 165 -12.70 16.99 -8.21
CA TYR A 165 -12.48 16.16 -7.03
C TYR A 165 -11.14 16.50 -6.36
N VAL A 166 -11.06 16.26 -5.05
CA VAL A 166 -9.83 16.35 -4.27
C VAL A 166 -9.49 14.98 -3.70
N LEU A 167 -8.28 14.49 -3.97
CA LEU A 167 -7.72 13.29 -3.36
C LEU A 167 -6.68 13.70 -2.30
N ALA A 168 -7.01 13.52 -1.04
CA ALA A 168 -6.12 13.77 0.09
C ALA A 168 -5.27 12.52 0.37
N ALA A 169 -3.98 12.64 0.05
CA ALA A 169 -2.92 11.69 0.38
C ALA A 169 -1.85 12.40 1.25
N ASP A 170 -2.29 13.30 2.14
CA ASP A 170 -1.48 14.28 2.86
C ASP A 170 -0.93 13.78 4.21
N GLY A 171 -0.98 12.47 4.43
CA GLY A 171 -0.30 11.79 5.53
C GLY A 171 -1.09 11.71 6.85
N ALA A 172 -0.47 11.10 7.86
CA ALA A 172 -1.12 10.86 9.16
C ALA A 172 -1.60 12.16 9.85
N SER A 173 -0.84 13.24 9.67
CA SER A 173 -1.16 14.59 10.13
C SER A 173 -1.97 15.40 9.10
N SER A 174 -2.85 14.72 8.36
CA SER A 174 -3.71 15.30 7.31
C SER A 174 -4.31 16.64 7.72
N THR A 175 -4.19 17.63 6.85
CA THR A 175 -4.89 18.92 6.92
C THR A 175 -6.34 18.75 6.44
N VAL A 176 -6.57 17.89 5.45
CA VAL A 176 -7.90 17.70 4.86
C VAL A 176 -8.88 17.03 5.82
N ARG A 177 -8.47 15.97 6.51
CA ARG A 177 -9.34 15.23 7.43
C ARG A 177 -10.04 16.11 8.50
N PRO A 178 -9.32 16.98 9.25
CA PRO A 178 -9.96 17.88 10.21
C PRO A 178 -10.79 19.00 9.57
N LEU A 179 -10.41 19.52 8.39
CA LEU A 179 -11.24 20.48 7.64
C LEU A 179 -12.61 19.89 7.29
N LEU A 180 -12.65 18.58 7.01
CA LEU A 180 -13.88 17.83 6.79
C LEU A 180 -14.57 17.39 8.08
N GLY A 181 -14.05 17.71 9.28
CA GLY A 181 -14.61 17.25 10.54
C GLY A 181 -14.77 15.72 10.63
N ILE A 182 -13.91 14.96 9.94
CA ILE A 182 -13.95 13.50 9.94
C ILE A 182 -13.13 12.99 11.13
N GLY A 183 -13.78 12.23 12.02
CA GLY A 183 -13.15 11.59 13.15
C GLY A 183 -12.30 10.37 12.75
N THR A 184 -11.70 9.74 13.76
CA THR A 184 -10.88 8.54 13.56
C THR A 184 -11.17 7.50 14.63
N GLU A 185 -11.22 6.24 14.24
CA GLU A 185 -11.33 5.08 15.10
C GLU A 185 -9.97 4.39 15.28
N GLY A 186 -9.74 3.79 16.44
CA GLY A 186 -8.51 3.05 16.76
C GLY A 186 -7.76 3.61 17.98
N PRO A 187 -6.62 3.01 18.34
CA PRO A 187 -5.86 3.38 19.54
C PRO A 187 -5.28 4.80 19.54
N GLY A 188 -5.15 5.44 18.38
CA GLY A 188 -4.50 6.76 18.27
C GLY A 188 -2.98 6.64 18.40
N ALA A 189 -2.37 7.52 19.19
CA ALA A 189 -0.92 7.53 19.39
C ALA A 189 -0.47 6.35 20.27
N LEU A 190 0.36 5.46 19.72
CA LEU A 190 0.92 4.31 20.43
C LEU A 190 2.24 4.62 21.16
N GLY A 191 2.90 5.73 20.82
CA GLY A 191 4.13 6.17 21.47
C GLY A 191 5.03 7.02 20.57
N GLY A 192 5.98 7.71 21.19
CA GLY A 192 7.04 8.45 20.50
C GLY A 192 8.20 7.53 20.13
N PHE A 193 8.62 7.60 18.87
CA PHE A 193 9.74 6.85 18.33
C PHE A 193 10.79 7.79 17.74
N THR A 194 12.03 7.34 17.80
CA THR A 194 13.16 8.02 17.15
C THR A 194 13.79 7.09 16.13
N THR A 195 14.06 7.65 14.96
CA THR A 195 14.87 7.05 13.91
C THR A 195 16.19 7.80 13.83
N VAL A 196 17.30 7.07 13.98
CA VAL A 196 18.65 7.59 13.77
C VAL A 196 19.20 6.94 12.53
N VAL A 197 19.51 7.73 11.50
CA VAL A 197 20.23 7.30 10.29
C VAL A 197 21.71 7.52 10.54
N PHE A 198 22.52 6.49 10.34
CA PHE A 198 23.94 6.51 10.63
C PHE A 198 24.74 5.63 9.67
N ASP A 199 26.05 5.86 9.62
CA ASP A 199 27.01 4.98 8.98
C ASP A 199 27.87 4.25 10.03
N ALA A 200 28.16 2.98 9.76
CA ALA A 200 28.99 2.09 10.56
C ALA A 200 29.28 0.79 9.80
N ASP A 201 30.48 0.23 10.00
CA ASP A 201 30.79 -1.12 9.52
C ASP A 201 30.19 -2.19 10.46
N LEU A 202 28.95 -2.61 10.13
CA LEU A 202 28.25 -3.71 10.80
C LEU A 202 28.32 -5.01 9.99
N ASN A 203 29.07 -5.04 8.88
CA ASN A 203 29.09 -6.19 7.97
C ASN A 203 29.62 -7.46 8.66
N ARG A 204 30.58 -7.31 9.58
CA ARG A 204 31.12 -8.43 10.37
C ARG A 204 30.06 -9.22 11.18
N TRP A 205 28.88 -8.66 11.40
CA TRP A 205 27.77 -9.33 12.11
C TRP A 205 26.56 -9.63 11.23
N CYS A 206 26.46 -8.98 10.07
CA CYS A 206 25.25 -8.96 9.25
C CYS A 206 25.47 -9.52 7.83
N ALA A 207 26.69 -9.52 7.30
CA ALA A 207 26.95 -9.92 5.91
C ALA A 207 26.64 -11.39 5.64
N ASP A 208 27.03 -12.30 6.54
CA ASP A 208 26.72 -13.74 6.42
C ASP A 208 25.26 -14.08 6.79
N GLN A 209 24.55 -13.13 7.39
CA GLN A 209 23.18 -13.29 7.87
C GLN A 209 22.35 -12.04 7.56
N PRO A 210 22.14 -11.71 6.27
CA PRO A 210 21.43 -10.50 5.88
C PRO A 210 19.98 -10.57 6.33
N ALA A 211 19.41 -9.40 6.60
CA ALA A 211 18.02 -9.18 6.97
C ALA A 211 17.64 -7.71 6.73
N GLY A 212 16.38 -7.48 6.44
CA GLY A 212 15.83 -6.14 6.21
C GLY A 212 15.56 -5.42 7.52
N ILE A 213 15.47 -6.18 8.62
CA ILE A 213 15.36 -5.67 9.99
C ILE A 213 15.88 -6.69 11.00
N TYR A 214 16.62 -6.17 11.98
CA TYR A 214 17.12 -6.87 13.16
C TYR A 214 16.46 -6.26 14.38
N PHE A 215 15.61 -7.03 15.06
CA PHE A 215 15.00 -6.62 16.32
C PHE A 215 15.90 -7.02 17.49
N THR A 216 16.15 -6.07 18.38
CA THR A 216 16.84 -6.33 19.65
C THR A 216 16.06 -5.72 20.81
N PRO A 217 16.25 -6.22 22.04
CA PRO A 217 15.79 -5.55 23.26
C PRO A 217 16.26 -4.08 23.39
N HIS A 218 17.25 -3.63 22.62
CA HIS A 218 17.78 -2.26 22.65
C HIS A 218 17.31 -1.39 21.48
N GLY A 219 16.34 -1.87 20.70
CA GLY A 219 15.82 -1.21 19.51
C GLY A 219 16.08 -2.03 18.25
N SER A 220 15.59 -1.52 17.12
CA SER A 220 15.65 -2.22 15.84
C SER A 220 16.68 -1.60 14.93
N PHE A 221 17.43 -2.42 14.20
CA PHE A 221 18.38 -1.99 13.18
C PHE A 221 17.92 -2.42 11.80
N ALA A 222 18.07 -1.57 10.79
CA ALA A 222 17.80 -1.91 9.41
C ALA A 222 18.93 -1.37 8.51
N PRO A 223 19.49 -2.19 7.60
CA PRO A 223 20.38 -1.66 6.56
C PRO A 223 19.57 -0.71 5.68
N LEU A 224 20.14 0.40 5.22
CA LEU A 224 19.38 1.41 4.48
C LEU A 224 19.38 1.19 2.97
N TYR A 225 20.57 1.00 2.40
CA TYR A 225 20.77 0.77 0.98
C TYR A 225 21.67 -0.45 0.74
N PRO A 226 21.60 -1.10 -0.43
CA PRO A 226 22.52 -2.18 -0.78
C PRO A 226 24.01 -1.79 -0.69
N GLU A 227 24.32 -0.53 -0.99
CA GLU A 227 25.67 0.04 -0.92
C GLU A 227 26.13 0.43 0.49
N GLY A 228 25.25 0.46 1.49
CA GLY A 228 25.61 0.78 2.89
C GLY A 228 24.63 1.71 3.61
N GLY A 229 24.99 2.07 4.84
CA GLY A 229 24.18 2.89 5.74
C GLY A 229 23.16 2.07 6.55
N TRP A 230 22.82 2.60 7.72
CA TRP A 230 21.96 1.94 8.71
C TRP A 230 20.96 2.91 9.32
N ALA A 231 19.84 2.36 9.78
CA ALA A 231 18.91 3.07 10.64
C ALA A 231 18.67 2.28 11.92
N TRP A 232 18.70 2.99 13.05
CA TRP A 232 18.25 2.50 14.34
C TRP A 232 16.89 3.12 14.66
N PHE A 233 15.97 2.30 15.19
CA PHE A 233 14.63 2.69 15.58
C PHE A 233 14.38 2.26 17.03
N GLY A 234 13.96 3.20 17.86
CA GLY A 234 13.67 2.93 19.27
C GLY A 234 12.65 3.88 19.85
N ALA A 235 12.24 3.62 21.09
CA ALA A 235 11.43 4.57 21.85
C ALA A 235 12.21 5.90 21.98
N THR A 236 11.52 7.02 21.82
CA THR A 236 12.13 8.34 22.01
C THR A 236 12.54 8.51 23.48
N PRO A 237 13.81 8.86 23.77
CA PRO A 237 14.26 9.20 25.12
C PRO A 237 13.48 10.38 25.70
N GLU A 238 13.39 10.47 27.03
CA GLU A 238 12.71 11.60 27.70
C GLU A 238 13.40 12.95 27.43
N ASP A 239 14.73 12.95 27.33
CA ASP A 239 15.53 14.11 26.95
C ASP A 239 16.21 13.87 25.60
N THR A 240 15.78 14.63 24.59
CA THR A 240 16.33 14.57 23.23
C THR A 240 17.21 15.76 22.88
N ALA A 241 17.19 16.84 23.67
CA ALA A 241 17.85 18.10 23.33
C ALA A 241 19.38 17.98 23.40
N ASP A 242 19.87 17.25 24.41
CA ASP A 242 21.30 17.04 24.67
C ASP A 242 21.74 15.58 24.44
N ALA A 243 20.94 14.80 23.71
CA ALA A 243 21.24 13.39 23.48
C ALA A 243 22.47 13.18 22.58
N ASP A 244 23.48 12.45 23.07
CA ASP A 244 24.59 11.93 22.26
C ASP A 244 24.10 10.72 21.45
N TRP A 245 23.51 10.98 20.28
CA TRP A 245 22.97 9.96 19.39
C TRP A 245 24.00 8.90 18.95
N PRO A 246 25.26 9.26 18.61
CA PRO A 246 26.32 8.28 18.39
C PRO A 246 26.44 7.28 19.55
N ASP A 247 26.46 7.77 20.79
CA ASP A 247 26.57 6.95 21.99
C ASP A 247 25.30 6.14 22.29
N VAL A 248 24.11 6.70 22.04
CA VAL A 248 22.83 5.96 22.09
C VAL A 248 22.84 4.77 21.14
N VAL A 249 23.20 4.97 19.87
CA VAL A 249 23.29 3.89 18.87
C VAL A 249 24.37 2.89 19.27
N SER A 250 25.54 3.36 19.69
CA SER A 250 26.67 2.50 20.10
C SER A 250 26.30 1.58 21.26
N ARG A 251 25.58 2.10 22.27
CA ARG A 251 25.01 1.27 23.35
C ARG A 251 23.98 0.27 22.85
N ALA A 252 23.14 0.67 21.91
CA ALA A 252 22.11 -0.21 21.36
C ALA A 252 22.68 -1.38 20.54
N LEU A 253 23.89 -1.24 19.99
CA LEU A 253 24.61 -2.36 19.34
C LEU A 253 25.02 -3.46 20.32
N GLY A 254 25.07 -3.15 21.61
CA GLY A 254 25.39 -4.06 22.71
C GLY A 254 26.79 -3.84 23.32
N PRO A 255 27.03 -4.31 24.56
CA PRO A 255 28.35 -4.25 25.19
C PRO A 255 29.44 -4.93 24.34
N GLY A 256 30.63 -4.35 24.27
CA GLY A 256 31.75 -4.94 23.52
C GLY A 256 31.68 -4.77 22.00
N ALA A 257 30.67 -4.06 21.48
CA ALA A 257 30.57 -3.73 20.06
C ALA A 257 31.79 -2.93 19.54
N ASP A 258 32.34 -2.01 20.34
CA ASP A 258 33.44 -1.10 19.94
C ASP A 258 33.26 -0.51 18.53
N VAL A 259 32.06 0.04 18.29
CA VAL A 259 31.70 0.76 17.06
C VAL A 259 31.13 2.12 17.48
N ARG A 260 31.66 3.19 16.90
CA ARG A 260 31.06 4.52 17.02
C ARG A 260 30.31 4.84 15.73
N ALA A 261 28.99 5.01 15.85
CA ALA A 261 28.14 5.37 14.73
C ALA A 261 28.40 6.81 14.25
N GLU A 262 28.57 7.01 12.95
CA GLU A 262 28.54 8.33 12.33
C GLU A 262 27.07 8.71 12.08
N VAL A 263 26.49 9.50 12.99
CA VAL A 263 25.08 9.90 12.88
C VAL A 263 24.92 10.95 11.80
N LEU A 264 24.12 10.63 10.80
CA LEU A 264 23.81 11.50 9.68
C LEU A 264 22.54 12.31 9.96
N ARG A 265 21.49 11.67 10.49
CA ARG A 265 20.18 12.30 10.72
C ARG A 265 19.44 11.68 11.88
N VAL A 266 18.62 12.49 12.54
CA VAL A 266 17.71 12.05 13.62
C VAL A 266 16.32 12.58 13.34
N GLN A 267 15.32 11.73 13.51
CA GLN A 267 13.92 12.11 13.35
C GLN A 267 13.08 11.53 14.48
N HIS A 268 12.33 12.41 15.15
CA HIS A 268 11.30 12.04 16.11
C HIS A 268 9.94 11.97 15.42
N TRP A 269 9.18 10.94 15.72
CA TRP A 269 7.85 10.75 15.16
C TRP A 269 6.95 10.02 16.15
N VAL A 270 5.64 10.15 15.95
CA VAL A 270 4.64 9.43 16.75
C VAL A 270 4.10 8.29 15.92
N MET A 271 4.13 7.08 16.48
CA MET A 271 3.50 5.93 15.86
C MET A 271 1.98 6.02 16.08
N ASN A 272 1.27 6.42 15.03
CA ASN A 272 -0.19 6.51 15.04
C ASN A 272 -0.82 5.22 14.55
N ALA A 273 -1.98 4.90 15.13
CA ALA A 273 -2.79 3.74 14.81
C ALA A 273 -4.26 4.15 14.74
N PHE A 274 -4.75 4.46 13.54
CA PHE A 274 -6.15 4.86 13.35
C PHE A 274 -6.66 4.57 11.93
N VAL A 275 -7.99 4.55 11.79
CA VAL A 275 -8.72 4.59 10.52
C VAL A 275 -9.74 5.74 10.61
N ALA A 276 -9.86 6.56 9.58
CA ALA A 276 -10.84 7.62 9.48
C ALA A 276 -12.26 7.03 9.37
N GLU A 277 -13.21 7.62 10.08
CA GLU A 277 -14.62 7.15 10.10
C GLU A 277 -15.29 7.18 8.71
N ARG A 278 -14.76 8.00 7.81
CA ARG A 278 -15.19 8.16 6.43
C ARG A 278 -13.98 8.32 5.52
N PHE A 279 -14.04 7.69 4.36
CA PHE A 279 -13.02 7.82 3.31
C PHE A 279 -13.48 8.77 2.21
N LEU A 280 -14.78 9.08 2.16
CA LEU A 280 -15.40 9.95 1.17
C LEU A 280 -16.34 10.94 1.86
N ARG A 281 -16.20 12.22 1.54
CA ARG A 281 -17.21 13.26 1.84
C ARG A 281 -17.42 14.13 0.61
N GLY A 282 -18.57 14.00 -0.03
CA GLY A 282 -18.91 14.74 -1.24
C GLY A 282 -17.91 14.46 -2.35
N ARG A 283 -17.18 15.49 -2.80
CA ARG A 283 -16.14 15.43 -3.84
C ARG A 283 -14.71 15.29 -3.30
N ILE A 284 -14.55 15.04 -2.00
CA ILE A 284 -13.25 14.97 -1.32
C ILE A 284 -13.04 13.55 -0.77
N LEU A 285 -11.91 12.94 -1.12
CA LEU A 285 -11.58 11.54 -0.83
C LEU A 285 -10.27 11.45 -0.05
N LEU A 286 -10.22 10.60 0.97
CA LEU A 286 -9.01 10.34 1.77
C LEU A 286 -8.38 9.01 1.34
N ALA A 287 -7.05 8.94 1.21
CA ALA A 287 -6.32 7.71 0.91
C ALA A 287 -4.96 7.63 1.64
N GLY A 288 -4.46 6.40 1.85
CA GLY A 288 -3.21 6.18 2.59
C GLY A 288 -3.30 6.71 4.03
N ASP A 289 -2.18 7.20 4.58
CA ASP A 289 -2.11 7.67 5.97
C ASP A 289 -3.10 8.80 6.33
N ALA A 290 -3.64 9.53 5.34
CA ALA A 290 -4.71 10.50 5.58
C ALA A 290 -6.02 9.81 6.03
N ALA A 291 -6.26 8.61 5.50
CA ALA A 291 -7.39 7.75 5.80
C ALA A 291 -7.08 6.69 6.87
N HIS A 292 -5.87 6.14 6.91
CA HIS A 292 -5.48 5.13 7.90
C HIS A 292 -3.98 5.16 8.19
N ALA A 293 -3.62 5.52 9.42
CA ALA A 293 -2.24 5.40 9.89
C ALA A 293 -2.06 4.03 10.55
N LEU A 294 -1.18 3.20 10.00
CA LEU A 294 -0.92 1.85 10.49
C LEU A 294 0.45 1.78 11.21
N PRO A 295 0.56 1.04 12.33
CA PRO A 295 1.85 0.74 12.94
C PRO A 295 2.85 0.11 11.95
N ILE A 296 4.14 0.37 12.15
CA ILE A 296 5.20 -0.02 11.21
C ILE A 296 5.42 -1.55 11.12
N ILE A 297 4.98 -2.31 12.13
CA ILE A 297 5.22 -3.75 12.20
C ILE A 297 4.38 -4.48 11.14
N GLY A 298 5.08 -5.12 10.20
CA GLY A 298 4.49 -5.78 9.02
C GLY A 298 4.58 -4.95 7.73
N GLY A 299 4.99 -3.67 7.80
CA GLY A 299 5.18 -2.85 6.61
C GLY A 299 3.90 -2.63 5.79
N LEU A 300 2.74 -2.57 6.43
CA LEU A 300 1.43 -2.59 5.74
C LEU A 300 0.94 -1.21 5.29
N GLY A 301 1.29 -0.13 6.00
CA GLY A 301 0.75 1.23 5.78
C GLY A 301 0.79 1.70 4.32
N MET A 302 2.01 1.84 3.78
CA MET A 302 2.21 2.28 2.39
C MET A 302 1.48 1.38 1.40
N ASN A 303 1.58 0.06 1.56
CA ASN A 303 1.00 -0.90 0.62
C ASN A 303 -0.54 -0.85 0.61
N THR A 304 -1.17 -0.68 1.78
CA THR A 304 -2.62 -0.46 1.87
C THR A 304 -3.02 0.84 1.18
N GLY A 305 -2.25 1.92 1.34
CA GLY A 305 -2.48 3.18 0.65
C GLY A 305 -2.34 3.08 -0.88
N LEU A 306 -1.39 2.31 -1.38
CA LEU A 306 -1.24 2.03 -2.81
C LEU A 306 -2.46 1.26 -3.36
N ALA A 307 -2.95 0.28 -2.60
CA ALA A 307 -4.17 -0.45 -2.95
C ALA A 307 -5.43 0.43 -2.93
N ASP A 308 -5.49 1.45 -2.05
CA ASP A 308 -6.60 2.41 -2.06
C ASP A 308 -6.68 3.17 -3.37
N VAL A 309 -5.56 3.73 -3.83
CA VAL A 309 -5.54 4.54 -5.06
C VAL A 309 -5.68 3.67 -6.30
N HIS A 310 -5.23 2.41 -6.27
CA HIS A 310 -5.53 1.44 -7.33
C HIS A 310 -7.03 1.14 -7.44
N ASN A 311 -7.73 1.00 -6.30
CA ASN A 311 -9.18 0.84 -6.26
C ASN A 311 -9.93 2.12 -6.68
N LEU A 312 -9.42 3.29 -6.32
CA LEU A 312 -10.13 4.55 -6.47
C LEU A 312 -9.95 5.21 -7.85
N CYS A 313 -8.74 5.19 -8.42
CA CYS A 313 -8.42 6.03 -9.58
C CYS A 313 -9.24 5.66 -10.83
N TRP A 314 -9.50 4.38 -11.08
CA TRP A 314 -10.34 3.97 -12.21
C TRP A 314 -11.79 4.44 -12.06
N LYS A 315 -12.31 4.47 -10.82
CA LYS A 315 -13.66 4.95 -10.51
C LYS A 315 -13.76 6.45 -10.76
N LEU A 316 -12.76 7.22 -10.30
CA LEU A 316 -12.65 8.66 -10.57
C LEU A 316 -12.57 8.93 -12.07
N ALA A 317 -11.71 8.22 -12.79
CA ALA A 317 -11.60 8.35 -14.24
C ALA A 317 -12.95 8.07 -14.93
N GLY A 318 -13.71 7.07 -14.45
CA GLY A 318 -15.01 6.76 -15.02
C GLY A 318 -16.09 7.78 -14.83
N VAL A 319 -16.12 8.40 -13.64
CA VAL A 319 -17.04 9.50 -13.37
C VAL A 319 -16.66 10.73 -14.19
N LEU A 320 -15.37 11.04 -14.27
CA LEU A 320 -14.88 12.21 -15.01
C LEU A 320 -15.09 12.11 -16.52
N HIS A 321 -14.98 10.90 -17.09
CA HIS A 321 -15.21 10.63 -18.51
C HIS A 321 -16.65 10.23 -18.85
N GLY A 322 -17.54 10.16 -17.85
CA GLY A 322 -18.97 9.97 -18.05
C GLY A 322 -19.43 8.55 -18.37
N TRP A 323 -18.57 7.53 -18.21
CA TRP A 323 -18.97 6.12 -18.36
C TRP A 323 -19.34 5.44 -17.03
N ALA A 324 -19.18 6.14 -15.90
CA ALA A 324 -19.67 5.74 -14.59
C ALA A 324 -20.46 6.87 -13.90
N GLU A 325 -21.41 6.49 -13.03
CA GLU A 325 -22.16 7.45 -12.22
C GLU A 325 -21.37 7.86 -10.98
N PRO A 326 -21.56 9.08 -10.44
CA PRO A 326 -20.90 9.52 -9.20
C PRO A 326 -21.09 8.59 -7.99
N SER A 327 -22.21 7.85 -7.95
CA SER A 327 -22.48 6.86 -6.89
C SER A 327 -21.46 5.71 -6.85
N LEU A 328 -20.79 5.40 -7.96
CA LEU A 328 -19.67 4.44 -7.99
C LEU A 328 -18.59 4.78 -6.97
N LEU A 329 -18.32 6.06 -6.71
CA LEU A 329 -17.29 6.47 -5.75
C LEU A 329 -17.61 6.02 -4.32
N ARG A 330 -18.89 5.79 -3.97
CA ARG A 330 -19.25 5.27 -2.64
C ARG A 330 -18.71 3.86 -2.40
N SER A 331 -18.56 3.07 -3.46
CA SER A 331 -17.94 1.74 -3.36
C SER A 331 -16.47 1.81 -2.90
N TYR A 332 -15.77 2.93 -3.06
CA TYR A 332 -14.42 3.08 -2.51
C TYR A 332 -14.41 2.94 -0.99
N GLU A 333 -15.31 3.65 -0.29
CA GLU A 333 -15.44 3.54 1.17
C GLU A 333 -15.90 2.13 1.56
N THR A 334 -16.97 1.62 0.91
CA THR A 334 -17.51 0.28 1.21
C THR A 334 -16.46 -0.83 1.06
N GLU A 335 -15.57 -0.71 0.08
CA GLU A 335 -14.54 -1.72 -0.22
C GLU A 335 -13.27 -1.54 0.62
N ARG A 336 -12.80 -0.30 0.81
CA ARG A 336 -11.48 -0.04 1.40
C ARG A 336 -11.51 0.21 2.90
N HIS A 337 -12.59 0.76 3.45
CA HIS A 337 -12.70 1.01 4.89
C HIS A 337 -12.65 -0.28 5.72
N PRO A 338 -13.39 -1.37 5.39
CA PRO A 338 -13.28 -2.64 6.13
C PRO A 338 -11.89 -3.27 6.03
N VAL A 339 -11.22 -3.13 4.88
CA VAL A 339 -9.83 -3.59 4.69
C VAL A 339 -8.90 -2.83 5.61
N ALA A 340 -8.96 -1.50 5.64
CA ALA A 340 -8.14 -0.67 6.52
C ALA A 340 -8.33 -1.01 8.00
N LEU A 341 -9.58 -1.23 8.46
CA LEU A 341 -9.86 -1.65 9.84
C LEU A 341 -9.26 -3.02 10.16
N ARG A 342 -9.37 -3.99 9.24
CA ARG A 342 -8.78 -5.32 9.41
C ARG A 342 -7.25 -5.22 9.50
N THR A 343 -6.63 -4.48 8.58
CA THR A 343 -5.18 -4.27 8.56
C THR A 343 -4.70 -3.54 9.82
N LEU A 344 -5.46 -2.54 10.30
CA LEU A 344 -5.16 -1.85 11.57
C LEU A 344 -5.17 -2.81 12.75
N ARG A 345 -6.24 -3.62 12.90
CA ARG A 345 -6.33 -4.60 13.99
C ARG A 345 -5.15 -5.56 13.98
N GLN A 346 -4.77 -6.07 12.81
CA GLN A 346 -3.60 -6.94 12.70
C GLN A 346 -2.30 -6.21 13.04
N ALA A 347 -2.07 -5.01 12.48
CA ALA A 347 -0.85 -4.25 12.72
C ALA A 347 -0.68 -3.86 14.19
N VAL A 348 -1.77 -3.50 14.88
CA VAL A 348 -1.78 -3.23 16.32
C VAL A 348 -1.46 -4.49 17.11
N ALA A 349 -2.12 -5.61 16.82
CA ALA A 349 -1.86 -6.89 17.47
C ALA A 349 -0.39 -7.32 17.29
N ASN A 350 0.15 -7.17 16.07
CA ASN A 350 1.53 -7.49 15.77
C ASN A 350 2.51 -6.61 16.55
N THR A 351 2.19 -5.33 16.68
CA THR A 351 3.02 -4.35 17.42
C THR A 351 3.03 -4.65 18.91
N GLN A 352 1.85 -4.85 19.52
CA GLN A 352 1.73 -5.16 20.94
C GLN A 352 2.54 -6.38 21.31
N LEU A 353 2.44 -7.42 20.49
CA LEU A 353 3.23 -8.60 20.68
C LEU A 353 4.73 -8.33 20.54
N MET A 354 5.17 -7.68 19.45
CA MET A 354 6.60 -7.44 19.24
C MET A 354 7.18 -6.72 20.47
N VAL A 355 6.44 -5.76 21.03
CA VAL A 355 6.80 -5.08 22.28
C VAL A 355 6.89 -6.08 23.44
N GLN A 356 5.90 -6.95 23.62
CA GLN A 356 5.91 -7.97 24.68
C GLN A 356 7.13 -8.90 24.59
N VAL A 357 7.46 -9.37 23.38
CA VAL A 357 8.63 -10.26 23.14
C VAL A 357 9.92 -9.54 23.52
N LEU A 358 10.12 -8.31 23.03
CA LEU A 358 11.35 -7.55 23.28
C LEU A 358 11.48 -7.11 24.74
N THR A 359 10.38 -6.72 25.38
CA THR A 359 10.37 -6.36 26.82
C THR A 359 10.68 -7.57 27.68
N ARG A 360 9.99 -8.70 27.47
CA ARG A 360 10.26 -9.93 28.24
C ARG A 360 11.71 -10.39 28.07
N ARG A 361 12.25 -10.29 26.85
CA ARG A 361 13.65 -10.66 26.60
C ARG A 361 14.62 -9.70 27.29
N ARG A 362 14.33 -8.40 27.29
CA ARG A 362 15.10 -7.39 28.04
C ARG A 362 15.16 -7.71 29.53
N ASP A 363 14.01 -8.01 30.14
CA ASP A 363 13.91 -8.30 31.57
C ASP A 363 14.70 -9.57 31.94
N GLN A 364 14.65 -10.60 31.10
CA GLN A 364 15.44 -11.83 31.27
C GLN A 364 16.96 -11.56 31.22
N LEU A 365 17.41 -10.75 30.26
CA LEU A 365 18.83 -10.38 30.16
C LEU A 365 19.30 -9.57 31.38
N GLN A 366 18.42 -8.75 31.96
CA GLN A 366 18.72 -7.96 33.16
C GLN A 366 18.73 -8.78 34.45
N SER A 367 17.89 -9.83 34.56
CA SER A 367 17.83 -10.68 35.74
C SER A 367 19.01 -11.65 35.86
N GLY A 368 19.79 -11.84 34.79
CA GLY A 368 20.89 -12.80 34.74
C GLY A 368 20.43 -14.26 34.76
N GLU A 369 19.13 -14.51 34.56
CA GLU A 369 18.62 -15.86 34.33
C GLU A 369 19.33 -16.47 33.11
N PRO A 370 19.76 -17.75 33.18
CA PRO A 370 20.34 -18.40 32.02
C PRO A 370 19.37 -18.24 30.85
N ALA A 371 19.90 -17.93 29.66
CA ALA A 371 19.16 -18.04 28.40
C ALA A 371 18.90 -19.53 28.10
N SER A 372 18.25 -20.24 29.02
CA SER A 372 17.91 -21.64 28.89
C SER A 372 16.48 -21.76 28.37
N ALA A 373 16.34 -22.67 27.41
CA ALA A 373 15.16 -22.98 26.61
C ALA A 373 14.97 -22.05 25.41
N GLU A 374 14.80 -22.66 24.24
CA GLU A 374 14.23 -22.04 23.05
C GLU A 374 13.16 -21.06 23.49
N PHE A 375 13.35 -19.77 23.18
CA PHE A 375 12.28 -18.81 23.36
C PHE A 375 11.21 -19.25 22.36
N GLU A 376 10.23 -20.04 22.81
CA GLU A 376 9.03 -20.35 22.03
C GLU A 376 8.35 -19.01 21.80
N LEU A 377 8.74 -18.38 20.69
CA LEU A 377 8.07 -17.21 20.20
C LEU A 377 6.61 -17.61 19.99
N PRO A 378 5.64 -16.80 20.40
CA PRO A 378 4.24 -17.11 20.16
C PRO A 378 3.83 -17.00 18.67
N TRP A 379 4.75 -17.20 17.70
CA TRP A 379 4.53 -16.86 16.29
C TRP A 379 5.16 -17.88 15.36
N SER A 380 4.33 -18.86 15.01
CA SER A 380 4.38 -19.59 13.75
C SER A 380 4.62 -18.68 12.54
N GLU A 381 4.88 -19.26 11.36
CA GLU A 381 4.90 -18.60 10.04
C GLU A 381 3.84 -17.49 9.88
N ARG A 382 2.67 -17.65 10.51
CA ARG A 382 1.56 -16.68 10.65
C ARG A 382 1.93 -15.20 10.89
N PHE A 383 2.98 -14.86 11.64
CA PHE A 383 3.26 -13.43 11.92
C PHE A 383 3.80 -12.66 10.69
N PHE A 384 4.56 -13.36 9.83
CA PHE A 384 5.15 -12.79 8.61
C PHE A 384 4.54 -13.38 7.33
N ALA A 385 3.79 -14.48 7.42
CA ALA A 385 2.88 -14.95 6.40
C ALA A 385 1.66 -14.02 6.41
N GLN A 386 1.76 -12.91 5.68
CA GLN A 386 0.67 -11.94 5.56
C GLN A 386 0.02 -12.01 4.18
N LEU A 387 0.27 -13.10 3.43
CA LEU A 387 -0.19 -13.21 2.04
C LEU A 387 -1.72 -13.15 1.96
N GLY A 388 -2.44 -13.73 2.94
CA GLY A 388 -3.89 -13.59 3.05
C GLY A 388 -4.35 -12.14 3.23
N LEU A 389 -3.65 -11.33 4.03
CA LEU A 389 -3.93 -9.90 4.19
C LEU A 389 -3.54 -9.05 2.97
N VAL A 390 -2.55 -9.50 2.20
CA VAL A 390 -1.99 -8.77 1.06
C VAL A 390 -2.73 -9.06 -0.25
N LEU A 391 -3.03 -10.34 -0.53
CA LEU A 391 -3.66 -10.81 -1.77
C LEU A 391 -5.11 -11.28 -1.57
N GLY A 392 -5.49 -11.68 -0.37
CA GLY A 392 -6.81 -12.23 -0.04
C GLY A 392 -7.88 -11.18 0.28
N VAL A 393 -7.73 -9.96 -0.23
CA VAL A 393 -8.75 -8.93 -0.09
C VAL A 393 -9.96 -9.29 -0.96
N THR A 394 -11.14 -9.28 -0.34
CA THR A 394 -12.42 -9.51 -1.01
C THR A 394 -13.33 -8.30 -0.81
N TYR A 395 -13.93 -7.86 -1.91
CA TYR A 395 -14.87 -6.75 -1.94
C TYR A 395 -16.32 -7.23 -1.97
N ASP A 396 -17.11 -6.66 -1.07
CA ASP A 396 -18.57 -6.79 -1.07
C ASP A 396 -19.15 -5.38 -1.17
N SER A 397 -19.60 -5.03 -2.37
CA SER A 397 -20.12 -3.70 -2.67
C SER A 397 -21.02 -3.76 -3.90
N ALA A 398 -21.76 -2.69 -4.15
CA ALA A 398 -22.61 -2.60 -5.33
C ALA A 398 -21.80 -2.51 -6.66
N ALA A 399 -20.47 -2.32 -6.59
CA ALA A 399 -19.55 -2.47 -7.72
C ALA A 399 -19.07 -3.92 -7.93
N VAL A 400 -19.73 -4.90 -7.31
CA VAL A 400 -19.51 -6.35 -7.45
C VAL A 400 -20.85 -7.05 -7.59
N LEU A 401 -20.99 -7.92 -8.60
CA LEU A 401 -22.20 -8.69 -8.84
C LEU A 401 -21.99 -10.13 -8.37
N THR A 402 -22.45 -10.41 -7.16
CA THR A 402 -22.54 -11.76 -6.62
C THR A 402 -23.77 -12.47 -7.17
N GLY A 403 -23.63 -13.72 -7.62
CA GLY A 403 -24.79 -14.54 -7.99
C GLY A 403 -25.61 -14.93 -6.76
N ASP A 404 -26.92 -15.13 -6.95
CA ASP A 404 -27.82 -15.65 -5.92
C ASP A 404 -27.27 -16.96 -5.35
N GLY A 405 -26.91 -16.98 -4.07
CA GLY A 405 -26.46 -18.19 -3.37
C GLY A 405 -24.94 -18.36 -3.22
N THR A 406 -24.13 -17.37 -3.61
CA THR A 406 -22.71 -17.37 -3.23
C THR A 406 -22.63 -17.12 -1.72
N PRO A 407 -22.12 -18.05 -0.90
CA PRO A 407 -21.98 -17.80 0.54
C PRO A 407 -21.08 -16.57 0.73
N PRO A 408 -21.36 -15.70 1.73
CA PRO A 408 -20.42 -14.65 2.08
C PRO A 408 -19.04 -15.27 2.31
N PRO A 409 -17.96 -14.64 1.85
CA PRO A 409 -16.62 -15.18 2.04
C PRO A 409 -16.40 -15.45 3.52
N PRO A 410 -15.73 -16.56 3.89
CA PRO A 410 -15.51 -16.88 5.28
C PRO A 410 -14.86 -15.67 5.98
N PRO A 411 -15.37 -15.27 7.16
CA PRO A 411 -14.66 -14.31 7.97
C PRO A 411 -13.31 -14.94 8.31
N ASP A 412 -12.24 -14.24 7.95
CA ASP A 412 -10.86 -14.60 8.23
C ASP A 412 -10.30 -15.72 7.33
N GLY A 413 -10.01 -15.37 6.07
CA GLY A 413 -8.82 -15.93 5.45
C GLY A 413 -7.65 -15.54 6.34
N GLY A 414 -7.03 -16.51 7.00
CA GLY A 414 -5.96 -16.26 7.95
C GLY A 414 -4.72 -15.66 7.28
N THR A 415 -3.58 -16.20 7.62
CA THR A 415 -2.27 -15.71 7.16
C THR A 415 -1.91 -16.18 5.76
N GLU A 416 -2.55 -17.27 5.34
CA GLU A 416 -2.40 -17.89 4.03
C GLU A 416 -3.41 -17.31 3.03
N TYR A 417 -2.97 -17.16 1.79
CA TYR A 417 -3.83 -16.78 0.68
C TYR A 417 -4.24 -18.04 -0.09
N VAL A 418 -5.55 -18.19 -0.32
CA VAL A 418 -6.09 -19.22 -1.21
C VAL A 418 -6.70 -18.50 -2.41
N PRO A 419 -6.17 -18.71 -3.64
CA PRO A 419 -6.74 -18.13 -4.84
C PRO A 419 -8.21 -18.56 -5.02
N ALA A 420 -9.08 -17.58 -5.29
CA ALA A 420 -10.50 -17.82 -5.55
C ALA A 420 -10.97 -16.95 -6.72
N ALA A 421 -11.71 -17.54 -7.64
CA ALA A 421 -12.29 -16.86 -8.80
C ALA A 421 -13.75 -16.46 -8.57
N GLU A 422 -14.05 -15.93 -7.39
CA GLU A 422 -15.39 -15.46 -7.02
C GLU A 422 -15.51 -13.94 -7.19
N PRO A 423 -16.69 -13.39 -7.54
CA PRO A 423 -16.92 -11.95 -7.52
C PRO A 423 -16.44 -11.31 -6.21
N GLY A 424 -15.78 -10.16 -6.33
CA GLY A 424 -15.17 -9.43 -5.22
C GLY A 424 -13.71 -9.81 -4.94
N HIS A 425 -13.23 -10.97 -5.38
CA HIS A 425 -11.85 -11.40 -5.15
C HIS A 425 -10.90 -10.81 -6.20
N ARG A 426 -9.62 -10.65 -5.83
CA ARG A 426 -8.53 -10.44 -6.79
C ARG A 426 -8.47 -11.62 -7.77
N MET A 427 -8.37 -11.33 -9.07
CA MET A 427 -8.18 -12.35 -10.11
C MET A 427 -6.95 -13.22 -9.79
N PRO A 428 -7.08 -14.56 -9.79
CA PRO A 428 -5.94 -15.46 -9.63
C PRO A 428 -4.86 -15.26 -10.70
N HIS A 429 -3.60 -15.42 -10.29
CA HIS A 429 -2.48 -15.46 -11.21
C HIS A 429 -2.41 -16.81 -11.91
N PHE A 430 -2.36 -16.78 -13.24
CA PHE A 430 -1.90 -17.89 -14.06
C PHE A 430 -0.97 -17.36 -15.16
N TRP A 431 0.01 -18.16 -15.55
CA TRP A 431 0.81 -17.88 -16.74
C TRP A 431 0.01 -18.25 -18.00
N LEU A 432 -0.22 -17.27 -18.87
CA LEU A 432 -0.82 -17.45 -20.19
C LEU A 432 0.24 -17.76 -21.24
N THR A 433 1.41 -17.13 -21.08
CA THR A 433 2.68 -17.43 -21.75
C THR A 433 3.80 -17.35 -20.71
N PRO A 434 5.05 -17.73 -21.01
CA PRO A 434 6.16 -17.66 -20.04
C PRO A 434 6.41 -16.27 -19.45
N ASP A 435 5.96 -15.20 -20.12
CA ASP A 435 6.18 -13.80 -19.77
C ASP A 435 4.89 -13.00 -19.52
N ARG A 436 3.72 -13.61 -19.76
CA ARG A 436 2.41 -12.95 -19.63
C ARG A 436 1.53 -13.66 -18.60
N SER A 437 1.24 -12.94 -17.53
CA SER A 437 0.29 -13.33 -16.49
C SER A 437 -1.14 -12.94 -16.86
N THR A 438 -2.14 -13.63 -16.31
CA THR A 438 -3.53 -13.15 -16.27
C THR A 438 -3.64 -11.73 -15.70
N LEU A 439 -2.74 -11.35 -14.79
CA LEU A 439 -2.73 -10.01 -14.17
C LEU A 439 -2.19 -8.91 -15.09
N ASP A 440 -1.52 -9.27 -16.18
CA ASP A 440 -1.01 -8.34 -17.20
C ASP A 440 -2.09 -8.01 -18.24
N VAL A 441 -3.19 -8.77 -18.25
CA VAL A 441 -4.26 -8.64 -19.24
C VAL A 441 -5.19 -7.47 -18.93
N PHE A 442 -5.44 -7.22 -17.65
CA PHE A 442 -6.25 -6.09 -17.21
C PHE A 442 -5.38 -4.86 -16.90
N GLY A 443 -5.93 -3.68 -17.15
CA GLY A 443 -5.22 -2.41 -17.03
C GLY A 443 -6.20 -1.25 -16.95
N GLU A 444 -6.20 -0.38 -17.96
CA GLU A 444 -7.08 0.81 -17.98
C GLU A 444 -8.57 0.48 -18.02
N TRP A 445 -8.95 -0.65 -18.60
CA TRP A 445 -10.34 -0.95 -18.94
C TRP A 445 -10.81 -2.26 -18.34
N PHE A 446 -12.14 -2.43 -18.27
CA PHE A 446 -12.73 -3.71 -17.92
C PHE A 446 -12.23 -4.79 -18.89
N THR A 447 -12.03 -6.00 -18.37
CA THR A 447 -11.54 -7.13 -19.15
C THR A 447 -12.45 -8.33 -18.95
N LEU A 448 -12.96 -8.91 -20.02
CA LEU A 448 -13.71 -10.15 -20.00
C LEU A 448 -12.78 -11.31 -20.36
N LEU A 449 -12.53 -12.20 -19.41
CA LEU A 449 -11.76 -13.43 -19.63
C LEU A 449 -12.71 -14.59 -19.92
N THR A 450 -12.52 -15.27 -21.05
CA THR A 450 -13.41 -16.36 -21.48
C THR A 450 -12.69 -17.38 -22.38
N PRO A 451 -13.07 -18.67 -22.34
CA PRO A 451 -12.63 -19.65 -23.34
C PRO A 451 -13.20 -19.42 -24.74
N ASP A 452 -14.25 -18.60 -24.89
CA ASP A 452 -14.95 -18.34 -26.16
C ASP A 452 -15.09 -16.84 -26.47
N PRO A 453 -13.99 -16.14 -26.82
CA PRO A 453 -14.01 -14.70 -27.10
C PRO A 453 -14.95 -14.31 -28.24
N SER A 454 -15.00 -15.12 -29.30
CA SER A 454 -15.82 -14.87 -30.50
C SER A 454 -17.30 -14.72 -30.17
N ARG A 455 -17.79 -15.50 -29.20
CA ARG A 455 -19.19 -15.48 -28.81
C ARG A 455 -19.50 -14.29 -27.92
N TRP A 456 -18.66 -14.00 -26.94
CA TRP A 456 -18.87 -12.85 -26.06
C TRP A 456 -18.76 -11.51 -26.78
N ALA A 457 -17.93 -11.43 -27.83
CA ALA A 457 -17.82 -10.23 -28.68
C ALA A 457 -19.13 -9.83 -29.38
N GLN A 458 -20.07 -10.76 -29.56
CA GLN A 458 -21.38 -10.46 -30.16
C GLN A 458 -22.30 -9.66 -29.22
N HIS A 459 -21.95 -9.58 -27.93
CA HIS A 459 -22.77 -9.00 -26.87
C HIS A 459 -22.19 -7.68 -26.33
N THR A 460 -21.15 -7.15 -26.96
CA THR A 460 -20.51 -5.89 -26.54
C THR A 460 -21.16 -4.69 -27.20
N ASP A 461 -21.36 -3.64 -26.42
CA ASP A 461 -21.72 -2.32 -26.92
C ASP A 461 -20.44 -1.46 -27.04
N ALA A 462 -20.28 -0.75 -28.16
CA ALA A 462 -19.10 0.06 -28.47
C ALA A 462 -18.88 1.24 -27.50
N HIS A 463 -19.89 1.59 -26.70
CA HIS A 463 -19.87 2.77 -25.85
C HIS A 463 -19.14 2.61 -24.51
N ARG A 464 -18.79 1.38 -24.10
CA ARG A 464 -18.07 1.13 -22.84
C ARG A 464 -16.71 0.49 -23.07
N PRO A 465 -15.67 0.95 -22.38
CA PRO A 465 -14.35 0.40 -22.55
C PRO A 465 -14.27 -1.01 -21.94
N LEU A 466 -14.28 -2.02 -22.81
CA LEU A 466 -14.17 -3.42 -22.48
C LEU A 466 -13.17 -4.09 -23.44
N ARG A 467 -12.26 -4.89 -22.89
CA ARG A 467 -11.41 -5.82 -23.64
C ARG A 467 -11.92 -7.24 -23.46
N ILE A 468 -11.89 -8.05 -24.50
CA ILE A 468 -12.17 -9.49 -24.40
C ILE A 468 -10.88 -10.23 -24.68
N GLU A 469 -10.51 -11.13 -23.76
CA GLU A 469 -9.24 -11.82 -23.80
C GLU A 469 -9.47 -13.33 -23.58
N PRO A 470 -8.77 -14.19 -24.34
CA PRO A 470 -8.91 -15.62 -24.21
C PRO A 470 -8.37 -16.10 -22.87
N LEU A 471 -9.12 -16.98 -22.21
CA LEU A 471 -8.66 -17.74 -21.05
C LEU A 471 -8.52 -19.22 -21.46
N PRO A 472 -7.33 -19.82 -21.38
CA PRO A 472 -7.14 -21.25 -21.64
C PRO A 472 -8.11 -22.11 -20.83
N THR A 473 -8.63 -23.18 -21.43
CA THR A 473 -9.65 -24.04 -20.80
C THR A 473 -9.19 -24.61 -19.45
N GLU A 474 -7.91 -24.97 -19.34
CA GLU A 474 -7.29 -25.41 -18.08
C GLU A 474 -7.41 -24.39 -16.94
N HIS A 475 -7.24 -23.10 -17.23
CA HIS A 475 -7.35 -22.02 -16.23
C HIS A 475 -8.81 -21.67 -15.96
N ALA A 476 -9.67 -21.79 -16.98
CA ALA A 476 -11.10 -21.62 -16.87
C ALA A 476 -11.73 -22.67 -15.93
N ASP A 477 -11.30 -23.93 -16.04
CA ASP A 477 -11.73 -25.02 -15.14
C ASP A 477 -11.33 -24.73 -13.68
N LEU A 478 -10.11 -24.23 -13.44
CA LEU A 478 -9.66 -23.79 -12.10
C LEU A 478 -10.47 -22.59 -11.56
N CYS A 479 -11.03 -21.77 -12.44
CA CYS A 479 -11.91 -20.66 -12.08
C CYS A 479 -13.38 -21.07 -11.94
N GLY A 480 -13.72 -22.34 -12.23
CA GLY A 480 -15.10 -22.84 -12.17
C GLY A 480 -16.01 -22.28 -13.27
N ILE A 481 -15.48 -21.96 -14.45
CA ILE A 481 -16.28 -21.53 -15.60
C ILE A 481 -16.20 -22.57 -16.74
N HIS A 482 -17.35 -22.87 -17.35
CA HIS A 482 -17.49 -23.80 -18.48
C HIS A 482 -17.03 -23.16 -19.81
N PRO A 483 -16.95 -23.91 -20.92
CA PRO A 483 -16.43 -23.39 -22.20
C PRO A 483 -17.10 -22.13 -22.76
N HIS A 484 -18.32 -21.80 -22.34
CA HIS A 484 -19.02 -20.57 -22.73
C HIS A 484 -19.19 -19.57 -21.58
N GLY A 485 -18.64 -19.86 -20.41
CA GLY A 485 -18.62 -18.96 -19.27
C GLY A 485 -17.63 -17.80 -19.45
N ALA A 486 -17.62 -16.89 -18.48
CA ALA A 486 -16.70 -15.75 -18.46
C ALA A 486 -16.50 -15.16 -17.06
N LEU A 487 -15.40 -14.43 -16.90
CA LEU A 487 -15.13 -13.56 -15.76
C LEU A 487 -15.02 -12.12 -16.24
N LEU A 488 -15.80 -11.22 -15.64
CA LEU A 488 -15.66 -9.78 -15.85
C LEU A 488 -14.72 -9.23 -14.78
N ILE A 489 -13.55 -8.76 -15.21
CA ILE A 489 -12.50 -8.20 -14.36
C ILE A 489 -12.56 -6.68 -14.43
N ARG A 490 -12.54 -6.04 -13.26
CA ARG A 490 -12.46 -4.59 -13.10
C ARG A 490 -11.06 -4.08 -13.43
N PRO A 491 -10.89 -2.77 -13.72
CA PRO A 491 -9.57 -2.17 -13.94
C PRO A 491 -8.57 -2.36 -12.79
N ASP A 492 -9.05 -2.53 -11.55
CA ASP A 492 -8.21 -2.81 -10.37
C ASP A 492 -7.87 -4.31 -10.20
N GLY A 493 -8.22 -5.16 -11.17
CA GLY A 493 -7.91 -6.58 -11.16
C GLY A 493 -8.79 -7.44 -10.27
N HIS A 494 -9.87 -6.89 -9.72
CA HIS A 494 -10.87 -7.65 -8.96
C HIS A 494 -12.00 -8.15 -9.87
N ILE A 495 -12.53 -9.33 -9.58
CA ILE A 495 -13.62 -9.93 -10.35
C ILE A 495 -14.89 -9.16 -10.02
N GLY A 496 -15.46 -8.47 -11.00
CA GLY A 496 -16.73 -7.75 -10.88
C GLY A 496 -17.95 -8.65 -11.08
N ALA A 497 -17.86 -9.68 -11.92
CA ALA A 497 -18.93 -10.66 -12.13
C ALA A 497 -18.37 -11.98 -12.66
N ARG A 498 -19.11 -13.07 -12.45
CA ARG A 498 -18.80 -14.40 -13.00
C ARG A 498 -20.03 -15.03 -13.63
N TRP A 499 -19.83 -15.67 -14.78
CA TRP A 499 -20.80 -16.54 -15.42
C TRP A 499 -20.22 -17.94 -15.58
N HIS A 500 -20.86 -18.92 -14.95
CA HIS A 500 -20.44 -20.32 -15.04
C HIS A 500 -20.63 -20.88 -16.45
N ASP A 501 -21.66 -20.45 -17.17
CA ASP A 501 -21.95 -20.88 -18.54
C ASP A 501 -22.40 -19.65 -19.36
N ARG A 502 -22.94 -19.89 -20.55
CA ARG A 502 -23.45 -18.87 -21.47
C ARG A 502 -24.32 -17.82 -20.75
N PRO A 503 -24.25 -16.55 -21.18
CA PRO A 503 -25.14 -15.53 -20.64
C PRO A 503 -26.61 -15.92 -20.87
N SER A 504 -27.48 -15.58 -19.93
CA SER A 504 -28.90 -15.91 -19.99
C SER A 504 -29.64 -15.07 -21.05
N SER A 505 -29.08 -13.94 -21.45
CA SER A 505 -29.57 -13.08 -22.52
C SER A 505 -28.47 -12.21 -23.11
N ASP A 506 -28.71 -11.67 -24.31
CA ASP A 506 -27.75 -10.81 -25.02
C ASP A 506 -27.39 -9.53 -24.24
N GLY A 507 -28.29 -9.09 -23.34
CA GLY A 507 -28.10 -7.90 -22.50
C GLY A 507 -27.35 -8.15 -21.19
N THR A 508 -26.96 -9.39 -20.88
CA THR A 508 -26.38 -9.74 -19.57
C THR A 508 -25.08 -8.98 -19.29
N LEU A 509 -24.17 -8.90 -20.28
CA LEU A 509 -22.91 -8.18 -20.12
C LEU A 509 -23.12 -6.67 -19.95
N HIS A 510 -24.02 -6.10 -20.75
CA HIS A 510 -24.37 -4.68 -20.66
C HIS A 510 -24.99 -4.34 -19.30
N HIS A 511 -25.90 -5.18 -18.81
CA HIS A 511 -26.50 -5.04 -17.49
C HIS A 511 -25.43 -5.10 -16.39
N ALA A 512 -24.51 -6.05 -16.48
CA ALA A 512 -23.45 -6.22 -15.50
C ALA A 512 -22.51 -5.00 -15.43
N LEU A 513 -22.03 -4.54 -16.59
CA LEU A 513 -21.24 -3.31 -16.67
C LEU A 513 -22.02 -2.11 -16.11
N THR A 514 -23.31 -2.00 -16.44
CA THR A 514 -24.16 -0.89 -15.96
C THR A 514 -24.35 -0.91 -14.45
N ALA A 515 -24.60 -2.07 -13.87
CA ALA A 515 -24.71 -2.22 -12.43
C ALA A 515 -23.40 -1.84 -11.74
N ILE A 516 -22.27 -2.43 -12.18
CA ILE A 516 -20.96 -2.18 -11.59
C ILE A 516 -20.57 -0.70 -11.68
N THR A 517 -20.84 -0.02 -12.80
CA THR A 517 -20.46 1.40 -12.96
C THR A 517 -21.47 2.38 -12.37
N ARG A 518 -22.64 1.91 -11.91
CA ARG A 518 -23.58 2.74 -11.16
C ARG A 518 -23.20 2.82 -9.69
N GLY A 519 -22.56 1.79 -9.13
CA GLY A 519 -22.32 1.69 -7.69
C GLY A 519 -23.64 1.52 -6.99
#